data_AF-A0AAW6WHL3-F1
#
_entry.id   AF-A0AAW6WHL3-F1
#
_cell.length_a   1.000
_cell.length_b   1.000
_cell.length_c   1.000
_cell.angle_alpha   90.00
_cell.angle_beta   90.00
_cell.angle_gamma   90.00
#
_symmetry.space_group_name_H-M   'P 1'
#
loop_
_entity.id
_entity.type
_entity.pdbx_description
1 polymer ?
#
loop_
_entity_poly.entity_id
_entity_poly.type
_entity_poly.pdbx_seq_one_letter_code
_entity_poly.pdbx_strand_id
1 'polypeptide(L)' 'MPDDIYVPRDGARLPVPWPEEGRAVNPLNNFEQRLILEGDLVLKPATQPASQKKGQGGDTGGDQP' A
#
# COMPACT_ATOMS: atom_id res chain seq x y z
N MET A 1 -6.40 -2.85 -11.27
CA MET A 1 -6.63 -2.21 -9.95
C MET A 1 -5.39 -2.51 -9.13
N PRO A 2 -4.76 -1.54 -8.45
CA PRO A 2 -3.76 -1.89 -7.45
C PRO A 2 -4.38 -2.81 -6.40
N ASP A 3 -3.65 -3.81 -5.93
CA ASP A 3 -4.10 -4.68 -4.84
C ASP A 3 -4.33 -3.85 -3.57
N ASP A 4 -5.40 -4.14 -2.84
CA ASP A 4 -5.73 -3.50 -1.56
C ASP A 4 -4.64 -3.82 -0.53
N ILE A 5 -3.99 -2.79 0.00
CA ILE A 5 -2.91 -2.92 0.99
C ILE A 5 -3.49 -2.83 2.40
N TYR A 6 -3.17 -3.80 3.25
CA TYR A 6 -3.62 -3.84 4.63
C TYR A 6 -2.46 -3.64 5.59
N VAL A 7 -2.69 -2.83 6.63
CA VAL A 7 -1.76 -2.50 7.71
C VAL A 7 -2.33 -2.93 9.05
N PRO A 8 -1.51 -3.15 10.09
CA PRO A 8 -1.99 -3.36 11.44
C PRO A 8 -2.78 -2.13 11.90
N ARG A 9 -3.91 -2.36 12.58
CA ARG A 9 -4.58 -1.30 13.33
C ARG A 9 -3.63 -0.83 14.45
N ASP A 10 -3.66 0.46 14.75
CA ASP A 10 -2.92 1.03 15.87
C ASP A 10 -3.25 0.30 17.19
N GLY A 11 -2.22 -0.14 17.92
CA GLY A 11 -2.36 -0.93 19.14
C GLY A 11 -2.82 -2.38 18.97
N ALA A 12 -3.01 -2.88 17.74
CA ALA A 12 -3.37 -4.27 17.51
C ALA A 12 -2.24 -5.22 17.94
N ARG A 13 -2.63 -6.32 18.59
CA ARG A 13 -1.71 -7.40 18.98
C ARG A 13 -1.87 -8.55 18.01
N LEU A 14 -1.15 -8.47 16.90
CA LEU A 14 -1.18 -9.54 15.91
C LEU A 14 -0.48 -10.79 16.45
N PRO A 15 -1.05 -11.99 16.23
CA PRO A 15 -0.40 -13.24 16.61
C PRO A 15 0.80 -13.57 15.70
N VAL A 16 0.98 -12.85 14.58
CA VAL A 16 2.15 -12.92 13.70
C VAL A 16 2.65 -11.52 13.35
N PRO A 17 3.95 -11.35 13.08
CA PRO A 17 4.49 -10.09 12.59
C PRO A 17 3.82 -9.68 11.26
N TRP A 18 3.51 -8.40 11.12
CA TRP A 18 2.97 -7.83 9.90
C TRP A 18 3.71 -6.53 9.55
N PRO A 19 4.01 -6.24 8.27
CA PRO A 19 4.75 -5.05 7.89
C PRO A 19 3.99 -3.76 8.24
N GLU A 20 4.71 -2.76 8.77
CA GLU A 20 4.13 -1.45 9.08
C GLU A 20 3.72 -0.70 7.80
N GLU A 21 4.48 -0.88 6.72
CA GLU A 21 4.16 -0.34 5.40
C GLU A 21 2.90 -0.98 4.78
N GLY A 22 2.50 -2.14 5.30
CA GLY A 22 1.38 -2.95 4.84
C GLY A 22 1.72 -3.83 3.65
N ARG A 23 0.88 -4.83 3.40
CA ARG A 23 0.96 -5.68 2.21
C ARG A 23 -0.43 -6.12 1.75
N ALA A 24 -0.51 -6.63 0.53
CA ALA A 24 -1.71 -7.31 0.06
C ALA A 24 -1.94 -8.58 0.87
N VAL A 25 -3.21 -8.87 1.15
CA VAL A 25 -3.64 -10.12 1.78
C VAL A 25 -3.86 -11.20 0.74
N ASN A 26 -3.56 -12.44 1.11
CA ASN A 26 -3.87 -13.60 0.28
C ASN A 26 -5.34 -14.02 0.51
N PRO A 27 -6.22 -13.89 -0.50
CA PRO A 27 -7.63 -14.26 -0.36
C PRO A 27 -7.84 -15.77 -0.17
N LEU A 28 -6.84 -16.62 -0.39
CA LEU A 28 -6.94 -18.05 -0.09
C LEU A 28 -6.44 -18.41 1.31
N ASN A 29 -5.87 -17.45 2.05
CA ASN A 29 -5.41 -17.65 3.41
C ASN A 29 -6.48 -17.20 4.42
N ASN A 30 -7.19 -18.18 4.98
CA ASN A 30 -8.25 -17.93 5.99
C ASN A 30 -7.75 -17.17 7.22
N PHE A 31 -6.47 -17.34 7.60
CA PHE A 31 -5.92 -16.63 8.75
C PHE A 31 -5.82 -15.12 8.48
N GLU A 32 -5.29 -14.73 7.31
CA GLU A 32 -5.18 -13.32 6.93
C GLU A 32 -6.56 -12.67 6.77
N GLN A 33 -7.53 -13.41 6.21
CA GLN A 33 -8.91 -12.95 6.14
C GLN A 33 -9.51 -12.69 7.53
N ARG A 34 -9.28 -13.58 8.50
CA ARG A 34 -9.78 -13.41 9.86
C ARG A 34 -9.25 -12.13 10.49
N LEU A 35 -7.97 -11.81 10.31
CA LEU A 35 -7.42 -10.56 10.84
C LEU A 35 -8.13 -9.31 10.29
N ILE A 36 -8.59 -9.34 9.04
CA ILE A 36 -9.41 -8.24 8.47
C ILE A 36 -10.80 -8.23 9.09
N LEU A 37 -11.45 -9.40 9.18
CA LEU A 37 -12.80 -9.54 9.72
C LEU A 37 -12.88 -9.13 11.20
N GLU A 38 -11.83 -9.42 11.97
CA GLU A 38 -11.70 -9.04 13.38
C GLU A 38 -11.26 -7.58 13.56
N GLY A 39 -10.88 -6.89 12.48
CA GLY A 39 -10.46 -5.49 12.50
C GLY A 39 -9.03 -5.26 13.00
N ASP A 40 -8.23 -6.31 13.07
CA ASP A 40 -6.81 -6.25 13.42
C ASP A 40 -5.95 -5.77 12.24
N LEU A 41 -6.35 -6.12 11.01
CA LEU A 41 -5.84 -5.54 9.78
C LEU A 41 -6.87 -4.57 9.18
N VAL A 42 -6.41 -3.37 8.86
CA VAL A 42 -7.24 -2.33 8.25
C VAL A 42 -6.67 -1.94 6.89
N LEU A 43 -7.56 -1.54 5.98
CA LEU A 43 -7.15 -1.03 4.68
C LEU A 43 -6.28 0.22 4.90
N LYS A 44 -5.08 0.21 4.34
CA LYS A 44 -4.22 1.38 4.32
C LYS A 44 -4.96 2.47 3.54
N PRO A 45 -5.21 3.65 4.13
CA PRO A 45 -5.80 4.74 3.39
C PRO A 45 -4.95 4.96 2.14
N ALA A 46 -5.58 5.07 0.99
CA ALA A 46 -4.92 5.55 -0.20
C ALA A 46 -4.50 6.99 0.08
N THR A 47 -3.33 7.17 0.70
CA THR A 47 -2.57 8.40 0.52
C THR A 47 -2.39 8.43 -0.98
N GLN A 48 -3.16 9.32 -1.64
CA GLN A 48 -3.05 9.54 -3.08
C GLN A 48 -1.56 9.50 -3.42
N PRO A 49 -1.15 8.80 -4.48
CA PRO A 49 0.25 8.77 -4.82
C PRO A 49 0.69 10.23 -4.98
N ALA A 50 1.52 10.71 -4.05
CA ALA A 50 2.40 11.81 -4.37
C ALA A 50 3.10 11.32 -5.62
N SER A 51 2.73 11.92 -6.74
CA SER A 51 3.10 11.48 -8.06
C SER A 51 4.60 11.21 -8.06
N GLN A 52 5.01 9.94 -8.01
CA GLN A 52 6.22 9.53 -8.70
C GLN A 52 5.86 9.50 -10.18
N LYS A 53 5.54 10.70 -10.69
CA LYS A 53 5.89 11.12 -12.03
C LYS A 53 7.40 10.91 -12.08
N LYS A 54 7.80 9.72 -12.52
CA LYS A 54 9.13 9.51 -13.08
C LYS A 54 9.31 10.66 -14.06
N GLY A 55 10.20 11.58 -13.72
CA GLY A 55 10.50 12.74 -14.53
C GLY A 55 10.93 12.28 -15.91
N GLN A 56 9.99 12.28 -16.84
CA GLN A 56 10.25 12.34 -18.26
C GLN A 56 9.60 13.65 -18.73
N GLY A 57 10.07 14.75 -18.15
CA GLY A 57 9.98 16.07 -18.76
C GLY A 57 11.17 16.20 -19.69
N GLY A 58 11.04 15.65 -20.89
CA GLY A 58 11.87 16.05 -22.02
C GLY A 58 11.12 17.13 -22.78
N ASP A 59 11.15 18.35 -22.28
CA ASP A 59 10.74 19.53 -23.03
C ASP A 59 11.99 20.39 -23.28
N THR A 60 12.12 20.84 -24.53
CA THR A 60 12.96 21.93 -25.03
C THR A 60 14.49 21.86 -24.83
N GLY A 61 15.18 21.28 -25.81
CA GLY A 61 16.31 21.99 -26.45
C GLY A 61 15.75 22.57 -27.75
N GLY A 62 15.55 23.88 -27.90
CA GLY A 62 16.50 24.91 -27.55
C GLY A 62 17.46 25.07 -28.72
N ASP A 63 16.98 25.82 -29.72
CA ASP A 63 17.72 26.38 -30.85
C ASP A 63 19.10 26.93 -30.44
N GLN A 64 20.07 26.82 -31.37
CA GLN A 64 21.25 27.68 -31.63
C GLN A 64 22.55 26.89 -31.88
N PRO A 65 23.54 27.43 -32.61
CA PRO A 65 23.55 28.64 -33.47
C PRO A 65 23.69 28.35 -34.98
#